data_AF-A0A2A2LTS5-F1
#
_entry.id   AF-A0A2A2LTS5-F1
#
_cell.length_a   1.000
_cell.length_b   1.000
_cell.length_c   1.000
_cell.angle_alpha   90.00
_cell.angle_beta   90.00
_cell.angle_gamma   90.00
#
_symmetry.space_group_name_H-M   'P 1'
#
loop_
_entity.id
_entity.type
_entity.pdbx_description
1 polymer ?
#
loop_
_entity_poly.entity_id
_entity_poly.type
_entity_poly.pdbx_seq_one_letter_code
_entity_poly.pdbx_strand_id
1 'polypeptide(L)'
;MLNSFPAELIMMSVGYLTFEETETLAWTNKRMMNIVRRNLPQALEPKIEIKKLKFPEVPRRETQFDLFIKWPRGVKSGPIPFCIRKGKKKRQMADYDAQNYAAFIQYARYCAAPSNAQMEWRKYAVKTFYLARRQECVPSLPLHLLFSRAIVHHFDFVFCDSDCFWTVINGLEQTRGSFKDKRLVCSDREVFSFEDLDQIKISPFMQRVDKFEWVLNYDDIPMVDYLFTSPQFRHTNWVLSNINYGLEEVPFATSEKLTVDTGSLPLIDLVESFMRAPVHKREWTLEELDNNVRGYKPWSFKEVEDEIRKSGVHYECVETTYRSVSRNSEGSSGIEVSKTFRIFSPELTWNIKLSRPNVRTLDDIEECSGFNLYIF
;
A
#
# COMPACT_ATOMS: atom_id res chain seq x y z
N MET A 1 21.09 -15.63 25.51
CA MET A 1 21.74 -14.31 25.34
C MET A 1 20.98 -13.20 26.08
N LEU A 2 19.71 -12.91 25.78
CA LEU A 2 18.95 -11.83 26.48
C LEU A 2 18.80 -12.03 28.00
N ASN A 3 18.80 -13.28 28.48
CA ASN A 3 18.67 -13.59 29.91
C ASN A 3 19.86 -13.20 30.79
N SER A 4 21.02 -12.84 30.21
CA SER A 4 22.17 -12.33 30.97
C SER A 4 22.20 -10.80 31.04
N PHE A 5 21.34 -10.10 30.29
CA PHE A 5 21.28 -8.63 30.36
C PHE A 5 20.59 -8.14 31.64
N PRO A 6 20.96 -6.96 32.15
CA PRO A 6 20.22 -6.26 33.20
C PRO A 6 18.75 -6.02 32.81
N ALA A 7 17.86 -5.91 33.81
CA ALA A 7 16.43 -5.73 33.56
C ALA A 7 16.17 -4.40 32.81
N GLU A 8 16.98 -3.40 33.06
CA GLU A 8 16.95 -2.06 32.47
C GLU A 8 17.17 -2.12 30.96
N LEU A 9 18.18 -2.87 30.50
CA LEU A 9 18.44 -3.05 29.07
C LEU A 9 17.31 -3.81 28.39
N ILE A 10 16.77 -4.84 29.05
CA ILE A 10 15.61 -5.59 28.54
C ILE A 10 14.40 -4.66 28.42
N MET A 11 14.15 -3.80 29.40
CA MET A 11 13.06 -2.82 29.37
C MET A 11 13.26 -1.79 28.25
N MET A 12 14.48 -1.30 28.04
CA MET A 12 14.79 -0.41 26.92
C MET A 12 14.52 -1.10 25.59
N SER A 13 14.91 -2.37 25.43
CA SER A 13 14.62 -3.15 24.22
C SER A 13 13.12 -3.33 23.99
N VAL A 14 12.35 -3.64 25.05
CA VAL A 14 10.88 -3.69 24.99
C VAL A 14 10.31 -2.35 24.50
N GLY A 15 10.99 -1.23 24.77
CA GLY A 15 10.71 0.10 24.22
C GLY A 15 10.45 0.13 22.71
N TYR A 16 11.18 -0.69 21.96
CA TYR A 16 11.20 -0.70 20.49
C TYR A 16 10.36 -1.83 19.87
N LEU A 17 9.80 -2.72 20.68
CA LEU A 17 8.99 -3.84 20.21
C LEU A 17 7.52 -3.43 20.07
N THR A 18 6.86 -3.98 19.05
CA THR A 18 5.39 -3.99 18.96
C THR A 18 4.79 -4.74 20.15
N PHE A 19 3.49 -4.55 20.38
CA PHE A 19 2.80 -5.29 21.44
C PHE A 19 2.75 -6.80 21.22
N GLU A 20 2.81 -7.26 19.97
CA GLU A 20 2.85 -8.69 19.60
C GLU A 20 4.23 -9.30 19.87
N GLU A 21 5.30 -8.60 19.48
CA GLU A 21 6.67 -9.02 19.77
C GLU A 21 6.97 -8.99 21.27
N THR A 22 6.45 -7.99 21.98
CA THR A 22 6.61 -7.89 23.43
C THR A 22 5.90 -9.05 24.15
N GLU A 23 4.70 -9.43 23.70
CA GLU A 23 4.00 -10.60 24.21
C GLU A 23 4.80 -11.89 23.97
N THR A 24 5.29 -12.06 22.75
CA THR A 24 6.15 -13.20 22.38
C THR A 24 7.38 -13.27 23.28
N LEU A 25 8.05 -12.14 23.52
CA LEU A 25 9.19 -12.04 24.43
C LEU A 25 8.80 -12.42 25.86
N ALA A 26 7.64 -11.95 26.35
CA ALA A 26 7.17 -12.25 27.70
C ALA A 26 7.00 -13.76 27.93
N TRP A 27 6.54 -14.49 26.92
CA TRP A 27 6.32 -15.94 27.00
C TRP A 27 7.59 -16.79 26.89
N THR A 28 8.75 -16.19 26.60
CA THR A 28 10.01 -16.95 26.50
C THR A 28 10.48 -17.53 27.84
N ASN A 29 10.31 -16.81 28.96
CA ASN A 29 10.61 -17.30 30.31
C ASN A 29 10.00 -16.42 31.42
N LYS A 30 10.03 -16.93 32.66
CA LYS A 30 9.48 -16.27 33.85
C LYS A 30 10.08 -14.87 34.12
N ARG A 31 11.37 -14.67 33.83
CA ARG A 31 12.03 -13.37 34.03
C ARG A 31 11.46 -12.33 33.06
N MET A 32 11.36 -12.65 31.77
CA MET A 32 10.78 -11.78 30.75
C MET A 32 9.31 -11.48 31.02
N MET A 33 8.52 -12.50 31.37
CA MET A 33 7.12 -12.33 31.79
C MET A 33 6.98 -11.31 32.92
N ASN A 34 7.81 -11.41 33.96
CA ASN A 34 7.75 -10.49 35.10
C ASN A 34 8.17 -9.06 34.74
N ILE A 35 9.16 -8.89 33.87
CA ILE A 35 9.59 -7.58 33.38
C ILE A 35 8.48 -6.93 32.57
N VAL A 36 7.90 -7.66 31.60
CA VAL A 36 6.81 -7.14 30.76
C VAL A 36 5.57 -6.85 31.60
N ARG A 37 5.15 -7.75 32.48
CA ARG A 37 3.96 -7.55 33.33
C ARG A 37 4.05 -6.29 34.21
N ARG A 38 5.25 -5.96 34.70
CA ARG A 38 5.47 -4.77 35.55
C ARG A 38 5.51 -3.47 34.76
N ASN A 39 6.06 -3.49 33.55
CA ASN A 39 6.40 -2.27 32.82
C ASN A 39 5.52 -1.99 31.60
N LEU A 40 4.96 -3.05 31.00
CA LEU A 40 4.07 -2.96 29.85
C LEU A 40 2.96 -4.03 29.90
N PRO A 41 2.10 -4.00 30.94
CA PRO A 41 1.05 -4.99 31.12
C PRO A 41 0.05 -5.03 29.95
N GLN A 42 -0.13 -3.92 29.22
CA GLN A 42 -1.03 -3.84 28.06
C GLN A 42 -0.61 -4.81 26.94
N ALA A 43 0.68 -5.17 26.86
CA ALA A 43 1.16 -6.17 25.91
C ALA A 43 0.54 -7.56 26.14
N LEU A 44 0.13 -7.85 27.38
CA LEU A 44 -0.43 -9.13 27.78
C LEU A 44 -1.96 -9.13 27.78
N GLU A 45 -2.59 -8.01 27.44
CA GLU A 45 -4.04 -7.93 27.33
C GLU A 45 -4.53 -8.62 26.04
N PRO A 46 -5.76 -9.18 26.06
CA PRO A 46 -6.34 -9.82 24.88
C PRO A 46 -6.33 -8.90 23.66
N LYS A 47 -5.80 -9.40 22.55
CA LYS A 47 -5.69 -8.66 21.29
C LYS A 47 -7.05 -8.46 20.61
N ILE A 48 -7.10 -7.42 19.79
CA ILE A 48 -8.22 -7.12 18.93
C ILE A 48 -7.79 -7.41 17.50
N GLU A 49 -8.36 -8.48 16.94
CA GLU A 49 -8.13 -8.81 15.54
C GLU A 49 -8.95 -7.88 14.65
N ILE A 50 -8.29 -7.18 13.73
CA ILE A 50 -8.92 -6.33 12.72
C ILE A 50 -8.57 -6.86 11.35
N LYS A 51 -9.56 -7.39 10.63
CA LYS A 51 -9.36 -7.91 9.28
C LYS A 51 -8.95 -6.79 8.32
N LYS A 52 -9.63 -5.66 8.37
CA LYS A 52 -9.29 -4.49 7.55
C LYS A 52 -9.59 -3.20 8.27
N LEU A 53 -8.63 -2.29 8.29
CA LEU A 53 -8.78 -0.92 8.77
C LEU A 53 -8.65 0.02 7.58
N LYS A 54 -9.67 0.84 7.34
CA LYS A 54 -9.64 1.86 6.28
C LYS A 54 -9.72 3.24 6.90
N PHE A 55 -8.72 4.05 6.61
CA PHE A 55 -8.78 5.50 6.80
C PHE A 55 -9.56 6.13 5.64
N PRO A 56 -10.52 7.02 5.93
CA PRO A 56 -11.10 7.86 4.90
C PRO A 56 -10.06 8.87 4.40
N GLU A 57 -10.36 9.56 3.31
CA GLU A 57 -9.66 10.80 2.99
C GLU A 57 -9.90 11.78 4.13
N VAL A 58 -8.83 12.15 4.84
CA VAL A 58 -8.89 13.08 5.96
C VAL A 58 -8.62 14.49 5.44
N PRO A 59 -9.52 15.47 5.67
CA PRO A 59 -9.25 16.85 5.29
C PRO A 59 -8.01 17.41 5.98
N ARG A 60 -7.38 18.42 5.35
CA ARG A 60 -6.15 19.03 5.85
C ARG A 60 -6.23 19.39 7.34
N ARG A 61 -5.23 18.95 8.11
CA ARG A 61 -5.00 19.29 9.53
C ARG A 61 -6.08 18.82 10.50
N GLU A 62 -7.00 17.95 10.09
CA GLU A 62 -7.97 17.37 11.01
C GLU A 62 -7.30 16.30 11.90
N THR A 63 -7.52 16.45 13.20
CA THR A 63 -7.09 15.44 14.20
C THR A 63 -8.25 14.55 14.64
N GLN A 64 -9.40 14.68 13.98
CA GLN A 64 -10.58 13.84 14.15
C GLN A 64 -10.98 13.29 12.79
N PHE A 65 -11.34 12.02 12.74
CA PHE A 65 -11.71 11.35 11.50
C PHE A 65 -12.51 10.10 11.81
N ASP A 66 -13.36 9.67 10.88
CA ASP A 66 -14.17 8.46 11.05
C ASP A 66 -13.46 7.24 10.43
N LEU A 67 -12.98 6.30 11.25
CA LEU A 67 -12.38 5.06 10.76
C LEU A 67 -13.44 4.00 10.44
N PHE A 68 -13.17 3.19 9.43
CA PHE A 68 -13.98 2.03 9.07
C PHE A 68 -13.23 0.75 9.42
N ILE A 69 -13.81 -0.05 10.32
CA ILE A 69 -13.26 -1.33 10.76
C ILE A 69 -14.08 -2.47 10.16
N LYS A 70 -13.39 -3.38 9.49
CA LYS A 70 -13.92 -4.70 9.13
C LYS A 70 -13.35 -5.71 10.11
N TRP A 71 -14.23 -6.30 10.90
CA TRP A 71 -13.89 -7.33 11.87
C TRP A 71 -13.64 -8.68 11.17
N PRO A 72 -13.00 -9.63 11.85
CA PRO A 72 -12.99 -11.03 11.43
C PRO A 72 -14.42 -11.47 11.08
N ARG A 73 -14.57 -12.29 10.03
CA ARG A 73 -15.88 -12.75 9.49
C ARG A 73 -16.68 -11.69 8.72
N GLY A 74 -16.14 -10.49 8.54
CA GLY A 74 -16.64 -9.50 7.58
C GLY A 74 -17.68 -8.51 8.10
N VAL A 75 -17.98 -8.54 9.41
CA VAL A 75 -18.83 -7.54 10.08
C VAL A 75 -18.21 -6.15 9.92
N LYS A 76 -19.00 -5.19 9.45
CA LYS A 76 -18.57 -3.79 9.28
C LYS A 76 -19.02 -2.95 10.47
N SER A 77 -18.14 -2.09 10.98
CA SER A 77 -18.42 -1.24 12.14
C SER A 77 -19.32 -0.03 11.87
N GLY A 78 -19.47 0.37 10.60
CA GLY A 78 -19.85 1.75 10.26
C GLY A 78 -18.72 2.75 10.58
N PRO A 79 -18.95 4.06 10.39
CA PRO A 79 -17.98 5.09 10.73
C PRO A 79 -17.81 5.21 12.26
N ILE A 80 -16.58 5.07 12.72
CA ILE A 80 -16.21 5.23 14.13
C ILE A 80 -15.40 6.51 14.29
N PRO A 81 -15.84 7.48 15.11
CA PRO A 81 -15.08 8.70 15.32
C PRO A 81 -13.81 8.37 16.10
N PHE A 82 -12.66 8.72 15.53
CA PHE A 82 -11.34 8.64 16.17
C PHE A 82 -10.71 10.02 16.26
N CYS A 83 -9.71 10.15 17.14
CA CYS A 83 -8.92 11.36 17.26
C CYS A 83 -7.45 11.12 17.62
N ILE A 84 -6.58 12.04 17.20
CA ILE A 84 -5.16 12.10 17.56
C ILE A 84 -4.98 13.23 18.57
N ARG A 85 -4.86 12.88 19.87
CA ARG A 85 -4.61 13.85 20.94
C ARG A 85 -3.11 13.98 21.22
N LYS A 86 -2.59 15.21 21.24
CA LYS A 86 -1.19 15.52 21.59
C LYS A 86 -1.07 16.22 22.95
N GLY A 87 0.08 16.07 23.60
CA GLY A 87 0.51 16.86 24.75
C GLY A 87 -0.45 16.89 25.94
N LYS A 88 -0.72 18.09 26.47
CA LYS A 88 -1.56 18.30 27.68
C LYS A 88 -2.98 17.75 27.52
N LYS A 89 -3.57 17.86 26.32
CA LYS A 89 -4.93 17.38 26.02
C LYS A 89 -5.06 15.86 26.17
N LYS A 90 -4.00 15.10 25.82
CA LYS A 90 -3.95 13.65 26.03
C LYS A 90 -4.02 13.29 27.51
N ARG A 91 -3.35 14.07 28.39
CA ARG A 91 -3.38 13.84 29.84
C ARG A 91 -4.71 14.23 30.46
N GLN A 92 -5.27 15.38 30.06
CA GLN A 92 -6.55 15.88 30.59
C GLN A 92 -7.73 14.95 30.26
N MET A 93 -7.70 14.30 29.09
CA MET A 93 -8.78 13.43 28.63
C MET A 93 -8.57 11.95 29.00
N ALA A 94 -7.47 11.59 29.68
CA ALA A 94 -7.04 10.20 29.83
C ALA A 94 -8.11 9.29 30.47
N ASP A 95 -8.72 9.73 31.57
CA ASP A 95 -9.73 8.93 32.27
C ASP A 95 -11.00 8.75 31.44
N TYR A 96 -11.42 9.81 30.75
CA TYR A 96 -12.57 9.79 29.85
C TYR A 96 -12.32 8.89 28.64
N ASP A 97 -11.15 9.02 28.04
CA ASP A 97 -10.69 8.22 26.91
C ASP A 97 -10.60 6.72 27.28
N ALA A 98 -10.15 6.40 28.51
CA ALA A 98 -10.11 5.04 29.02
C ALA A 98 -11.50 4.43 29.19
N GLN A 99 -12.48 5.19 29.70
CA GLN A 99 -13.87 4.73 29.83
C GLN A 99 -14.52 4.49 28.45
N ASN A 100 -14.35 5.43 27.52
CA ASN A 100 -14.85 5.29 26.15
C ASN A 100 -14.22 4.08 25.44
N TYR A 101 -12.90 3.90 25.61
CA TYR A 101 -12.18 2.77 25.03
C TYR A 101 -12.60 1.43 25.65
N ALA A 102 -12.88 1.36 26.95
CA ALA A 102 -13.39 0.14 27.58
C ALA A 102 -14.72 -0.33 26.97
N ALA A 103 -15.63 0.60 26.66
CA ALA A 103 -16.86 0.29 25.93
C ALA A 103 -16.57 -0.19 24.50
N PHE A 104 -15.58 0.40 23.84
CA PHE A 104 -15.13 -0.05 22.52
C PHE A 104 -14.55 -1.47 22.51
N ILE A 105 -13.80 -1.87 23.55
CA ILE A 105 -13.34 -3.26 23.70
C ILE A 105 -14.52 -4.24 23.74
N GLN A 106 -15.59 -3.89 24.46
CA GLN A 106 -16.77 -4.74 24.54
C GLN A 106 -17.51 -4.80 23.21
N TYR A 107 -17.55 -3.70 22.46
CA TYR A 107 -18.05 -3.68 21.10
C TYR A 107 -17.23 -4.57 20.15
N ALA A 108 -15.90 -4.50 20.21
CA ALA A 108 -15.04 -5.35 19.40
C ALA A 108 -15.28 -6.85 19.67
N ARG A 109 -15.43 -7.23 20.95
CA ARG A 109 -15.81 -8.59 21.36
C ARG A 109 -17.20 -8.98 20.87
N TYR A 110 -18.17 -8.08 20.97
CA TYR A 110 -19.52 -8.28 20.44
C TYR A 110 -19.48 -8.57 18.94
N CYS A 111 -18.70 -7.82 18.17
CA CYS A 111 -18.55 -8.01 16.72
C CYS A 111 -17.77 -9.28 16.34
N ALA A 112 -16.91 -9.80 17.21
CA ALA A 112 -16.18 -11.05 16.98
C ALA A 112 -17.06 -12.31 17.20
N ALA A 113 -18.16 -12.20 17.94
CA ALA A 113 -19.03 -13.33 18.26
C ALA A 113 -20.02 -13.64 17.11
N PRO A 114 -20.13 -14.91 16.66
CA PRO A 114 -20.92 -15.31 15.49
C PRO A 114 -22.43 -15.09 15.63
N SER A 115 -22.96 -15.21 16.85
CA SER A 115 -24.39 -15.19 17.14
C SER A 115 -24.99 -13.78 17.16
N ASN A 116 -24.14 -12.75 17.14
CA ASN A 116 -24.58 -11.38 17.36
C ASN A 116 -25.02 -10.72 16.06
N ALA A 117 -26.15 -10.01 16.13
CA ALA A 117 -26.62 -9.20 15.02
C ALA A 117 -25.62 -8.07 14.72
N GLN A 118 -25.44 -7.76 13.44
CA GLN A 118 -24.59 -6.64 13.04
C GLN A 118 -25.14 -5.33 13.62
N MET A 119 -24.27 -4.61 14.34
CA MET A 119 -24.59 -3.32 14.92
C MET A 119 -23.42 -2.37 14.72
N GLU A 120 -23.70 -1.15 14.31
CA GLU A 120 -22.69 -0.09 14.18
C GLU A 120 -22.25 0.44 15.55
N TRP A 121 -21.02 0.92 15.64
CA TRP A 121 -20.45 1.42 16.89
C TRP A 121 -21.30 2.52 17.53
N ARG A 122 -21.70 3.55 16.79
CA ARG A 122 -22.46 4.68 17.34
C ARG A 122 -23.78 4.23 17.95
N LYS A 123 -24.45 3.27 17.32
CA LYS A 123 -25.69 2.65 17.82
C LYS A 123 -25.44 1.82 19.08
N TYR A 124 -24.36 1.03 19.11
CA TYR A 124 -23.98 0.22 20.26
C TYR A 124 -23.57 1.07 21.48
N ALA A 125 -22.77 2.12 21.24
CA ALA A 125 -22.31 3.07 22.26
C ALA A 125 -23.49 3.76 22.98
N VAL A 126 -24.52 4.16 22.23
CA VAL A 126 -25.74 4.77 22.80
C VAL A 126 -26.62 3.75 23.50
N LYS A 127 -26.91 2.60 22.86
CA LYS A 127 -27.90 1.63 23.38
C LYS A 127 -27.40 0.81 24.56
N THR A 128 -26.13 0.42 24.54
CA THR A 128 -25.58 -0.56 25.49
C THR A 128 -24.79 0.12 26.60
N PHE A 129 -24.05 1.18 26.26
CA PHE A 129 -23.12 1.84 27.19
C PHE A 129 -23.56 3.26 27.60
N TYR A 130 -24.62 3.79 27.00
CA TYR A 130 -25.14 5.14 27.28
C TYR A 130 -24.08 6.24 27.22
N LEU A 131 -23.06 6.08 26.35
CA LEU A 131 -21.96 7.03 26.22
C LEU A 131 -22.41 8.41 25.72
N ALA A 132 -23.57 8.47 25.06
CA ALA A 132 -24.19 9.67 24.56
C ALA A 132 -25.70 9.52 24.48
N ARG A 133 -26.43 10.65 24.50
CA ARG A 133 -27.90 10.66 24.32
C ARG A 133 -28.32 10.40 22.87
N ARG A 134 -27.47 10.76 21.91
CA ARG A 134 -27.70 10.64 20.46
C ARG A 134 -26.44 10.11 19.78
N GLN A 135 -26.60 9.44 18.64
CA GLN A 135 -25.50 8.83 17.89
C GLN A 135 -24.48 9.85 17.37
N GLU A 136 -24.93 11.06 17.06
CA GLU A 136 -24.09 12.19 16.63
C GLU A 136 -23.14 12.66 17.73
N CYS A 137 -23.55 12.51 18.99
CA CYS A 137 -22.80 12.97 20.16
C CYS A 137 -21.84 11.88 20.71
N VAL A 138 -21.69 10.75 20.01
CA VAL A 138 -20.79 9.68 20.45
C VAL A 138 -19.35 10.20 20.42
N PRO A 139 -18.62 10.13 21.55
CA PRO A 139 -17.28 10.70 21.65
C PRO A 139 -16.26 9.96 20.79
N SER A 140 -15.30 10.71 20.24
CA SER A 140 -14.19 10.15 19.49
C SER A 140 -13.29 9.28 20.37
N LEU A 141 -12.88 8.14 19.83
CA LEU A 141 -11.91 7.24 20.44
C LEU A 141 -10.49 7.74 20.17
N PRO A 142 -9.56 7.66 21.14
CA PRO A 142 -8.18 8.03 20.89
C PRO A 142 -7.46 6.96 20.06
N LEU A 143 -6.83 7.37 18.96
CA LEU A 143 -6.15 6.46 18.03
C LEU A 143 -5.08 5.61 18.73
N HIS A 144 -4.32 6.22 19.64
CA HIS A 144 -3.24 5.54 20.35
C HIS A 144 -3.70 4.39 21.24
N LEU A 145 -4.96 4.38 21.70
CA LEU A 145 -5.49 3.25 22.47
C LEU A 145 -5.89 2.09 21.57
N LEU A 146 -6.44 2.35 20.37
CA LEU A 146 -6.79 1.28 19.41
C LEU A 146 -5.60 0.36 19.15
N PHE A 147 -4.48 0.95 18.75
CA PHE A 147 -3.26 0.24 18.39
C PHE A 147 -2.47 -0.28 19.58
N SER A 148 -2.92 -0.04 20.81
CA SER A 148 -2.33 -0.71 21.97
C SER A 148 -2.61 -2.22 22.00
N ARG A 149 -3.65 -2.65 21.29
CA ARG A 149 -4.13 -4.05 21.31
C ARG A 149 -4.50 -4.58 19.94
N ALA A 150 -4.55 -3.72 18.92
CA ALA A 150 -4.96 -4.12 17.59
C ALA A 150 -3.84 -4.85 16.84
N ILE A 151 -4.21 -5.96 16.22
CA ILE A 151 -3.47 -6.60 15.14
C ILE A 151 -4.27 -6.32 13.87
N VAL A 152 -3.72 -5.48 12.99
CA VAL A 152 -4.36 -5.08 11.74
C VAL A 152 -3.79 -5.91 10.61
N HIS A 153 -4.63 -6.74 10.00
CA HIS A 153 -4.23 -7.59 8.88
C HIS A 153 -4.07 -6.77 7.60
N HIS A 154 -5.05 -5.95 7.26
CA HIS A 154 -4.97 -5.05 6.11
C HIS A 154 -5.21 -3.60 6.53
N PHE A 155 -4.19 -2.77 6.34
CA PHE A 155 -4.24 -1.33 6.59
C PHE A 155 -4.32 -0.59 5.26
N ASP A 156 -5.40 0.17 5.07
CA ASP A 156 -5.60 1.01 3.90
C ASP A 156 -5.64 2.48 4.33
N PHE A 157 -4.73 3.29 3.80
CA PHE A 157 -4.71 4.73 4.01
C PHE A 157 -4.65 5.48 2.68
N VAL A 158 -5.67 6.32 2.46
CA VAL A 158 -5.74 7.23 1.32
C VAL A 158 -5.43 8.64 1.81
N PHE A 159 -4.50 9.32 1.14
CA PHE A 159 -4.10 10.68 1.47
C PHE A 159 -3.87 11.51 0.21
N CYS A 160 -4.09 12.81 0.35
CA CYS A 160 -3.93 13.81 -0.72
C CYS A 160 -2.99 14.95 -0.35
N ASP A 161 -2.36 14.91 0.84
CA ASP A 161 -1.59 16.03 1.36
C ASP A 161 -0.55 15.58 2.40
N SER A 162 0.64 16.20 2.38
CA SER A 162 1.78 15.84 3.24
C SER A 162 1.47 16.02 4.73
N ASP A 163 0.85 17.15 5.10
CA ASP A 163 0.51 17.44 6.50
C ASP A 163 -0.45 16.37 7.04
N CYS A 164 -1.42 15.98 6.22
CA CYS A 164 -2.36 14.89 6.55
C CYS A 164 -1.64 13.55 6.70
N PHE A 165 -0.81 13.19 5.72
CA PHE A 165 -0.02 11.97 5.73
C PHE A 165 0.80 11.88 7.04
N TRP A 166 1.64 12.87 7.31
CA TRP A 166 2.49 12.89 8.49
C TRP A 166 1.72 13.02 9.79
N THR A 167 0.56 13.68 9.82
CA THR A 167 -0.27 13.72 11.03
C THR A 167 -0.74 12.32 11.42
N VAL A 168 -1.16 11.51 10.44
CA VAL A 168 -1.59 10.13 10.68
C VAL A 168 -0.39 9.25 10.97
N ILE A 169 0.66 9.24 10.14
CA ILE A 169 1.85 8.39 10.32
C ILE A 169 2.52 8.64 11.68
N ASN A 170 2.79 9.90 12.05
CA ASN A 170 3.34 10.22 13.37
C ASN A 170 2.40 9.80 14.51
N GLY A 171 1.09 9.85 14.28
CA GLY A 171 0.09 9.35 15.22
C GLY A 171 0.15 7.83 15.40
N LEU A 172 0.43 7.09 14.32
CA LEU A 172 0.58 5.63 14.29
C LEU A 172 1.92 5.18 14.86
N GLU A 173 3.01 5.90 14.60
CA GLU A 173 4.34 5.57 15.14
C GLU A 173 4.45 5.74 16.65
N GLN A 174 3.64 6.64 17.22
CA GLN A 174 3.48 6.73 18.67
C GLN A 174 2.76 5.52 19.27
N THR A 175 2.26 4.61 18.43
CA THR A 175 1.60 3.38 18.83
C THR A 175 2.49 2.19 18.56
N ARG A 176 2.34 1.14 19.38
CA ARG A 176 3.05 -0.13 19.19
C ARG A 176 2.16 -1.16 18.47
N GLY A 177 1.35 -0.66 17.55
CA GLY A 177 0.41 -1.47 16.77
C GLY A 177 1.14 -2.44 15.85
N SER A 178 0.51 -3.59 15.59
CA SER A 178 0.99 -4.56 14.61
C SER A 178 0.18 -4.43 13.31
N PHE A 179 0.90 -4.27 12.20
CA PHE A 179 0.33 -4.12 10.86
C PHE A 179 0.96 -5.19 9.96
N LYS A 180 0.14 -6.08 9.39
CA LYS A 180 0.64 -7.16 8.53
C LYS A 180 0.83 -6.67 7.10
N ASP A 181 -0.26 -6.22 6.47
CA ASP A 181 -0.25 -5.69 5.10
C ASP A 181 -0.61 -4.20 5.10
N LYS A 182 0.30 -3.36 4.59
CA LYS A 182 0.11 -1.91 4.47
C LYS A 182 -0.09 -1.51 3.01
N ARG A 183 -1.27 -0.93 2.73
CA ARG A 183 -1.59 -0.27 1.47
C ARG A 183 -1.70 1.23 1.68
N LEU A 184 -0.81 1.96 1.02
CA LEU A 184 -0.82 3.42 0.97
C LEU A 184 -1.29 3.85 -0.41
N VAL A 185 -2.24 4.79 -0.45
CA VAL A 185 -2.79 5.34 -1.68
C VAL A 185 -2.64 6.86 -1.61
N CYS A 186 -1.92 7.40 -2.56
CA CYS A 186 -1.73 8.84 -2.71
C CYS A 186 -2.55 9.30 -3.92
N SER A 187 -3.54 10.15 -3.66
CA SER A 187 -4.56 10.59 -4.62
C SER A 187 -4.33 12.01 -5.17
N ASP A 188 -3.21 12.67 -4.83
CA ASP A 188 -2.88 14.01 -5.32
C ASP A 188 -1.35 14.20 -5.50
N ARG A 189 -0.96 15.22 -6.29
CA ARG A 189 0.34 15.39 -6.97
C ARG A 189 1.52 15.78 -6.07
N GLU A 190 1.31 16.63 -5.08
CA GLU A 190 2.41 17.31 -4.36
C GLU A 190 2.48 16.87 -2.89
N VAL A 191 2.37 15.57 -2.63
CA VAL A 191 2.40 15.11 -1.23
C VAL A 191 3.81 15.10 -0.68
N PHE A 192 4.86 14.82 -1.46
CA PHE A 192 6.19 14.65 -0.88
C PHE A 192 7.22 15.67 -1.37
N SER A 193 7.74 16.43 -0.41
CA SER A 193 8.96 17.23 -0.52
C SER A 193 10.21 16.37 -0.33
N PHE A 194 11.40 16.93 -0.60
CA PHE A 194 12.67 16.23 -0.32
C PHE A 194 12.82 15.93 1.18
N GLU A 195 12.35 16.83 2.04
CA GLU A 195 12.32 16.64 3.48
C GLU A 195 11.43 15.45 3.89
N ASP A 196 10.33 15.22 3.15
CA ASP A 196 9.46 14.09 3.39
C ASP A 196 10.14 12.77 3.03
N LEU A 197 10.92 12.73 1.94
CA LEU A 197 11.68 11.54 1.56
C LEU A 197 12.69 11.14 2.64
N ASP A 198 13.36 12.11 3.26
CA ASP A 198 14.28 11.84 4.35
C ASP A 198 13.55 11.36 5.61
N GLN A 199 12.36 11.89 5.90
CA GLN A 199 11.51 11.37 6.97
C GLN A 199 11.03 9.94 6.71
N ILE A 200 10.69 9.59 5.47
CA ILE A 200 10.29 8.21 5.11
C ILE A 200 11.43 7.23 5.40
N LYS A 201 12.69 7.60 5.11
CA LYS A 201 13.86 6.74 5.38
C LYS A 201 14.04 6.37 6.84
N ILE A 202 13.72 7.30 7.74
CA ILE A 202 13.89 7.11 9.19
C ILE A 202 12.62 6.63 9.89
N SER A 203 11.47 6.69 9.22
CA SER A 203 10.17 6.28 9.76
C SER A 203 10.14 4.76 10.00
N PRO A 204 9.91 4.29 11.25
CA PRO A 204 9.71 2.87 11.54
C PRO A 204 8.47 2.30 10.85
N PHE A 205 7.42 3.13 10.67
CA PHE A 205 6.21 2.69 9.98
C PHE A 205 6.46 2.42 8.49
N MET A 206 7.35 3.19 7.86
CA MET A 206 7.64 3.10 6.42
C MET A 206 8.68 2.03 6.05
N GLN A 207 9.37 1.40 7.01
CA GLN A 207 10.39 0.37 6.74
C GLN A 207 9.87 -0.85 5.94
N ARG A 208 8.56 -1.10 5.98
CA ARG A 208 7.91 -2.13 5.18
C ARG A 208 6.51 -1.69 4.80
N VAL A 209 6.32 -1.37 3.52
CA VAL A 209 5.03 -1.08 2.89
C VAL A 209 4.81 -2.10 1.79
N ASP A 210 3.71 -2.85 1.86
CA ASP A 210 3.47 -3.98 0.94
C ASP A 210 2.88 -3.51 -0.39
N LYS A 211 2.06 -2.46 -0.39
CA LYS A 211 1.52 -1.83 -1.61
C LYS A 211 1.52 -0.31 -1.50
N PHE A 212 2.07 0.36 -2.51
CA PHE A 212 2.01 1.81 -2.65
C PHE A 212 1.34 2.14 -3.98
N GLU A 213 0.28 2.93 -3.94
CA GLU A 213 -0.53 3.27 -5.10
C GLU A 213 -0.52 4.78 -5.32
N TRP A 214 -0.17 5.18 -6.54
CA TRP A 214 -0.15 6.55 -6.99
C TRP A 214 -1.15 6.72 -8.12
N VAL A 215 -2.20 7.47 -7.82
CA VAL A 215 -3.20 7.89 -8.81
C VAL A 215 -2.88 9.33 -9.16
N LEU A 216 -2.02 9.52 -10.16
CA LEU A 216 -1.51 10.84 -10.56
C LEU A 216 -2.33 11.35 -11.73
N ASN A 217 -3.20 12.35 -11.55
CA ASN A 217 -3.93 12.94 -12.68
C ASN A 217 -3.08 13.94 -13.49
N TYR A 218 -1.78 13.67 -13.65
CA TYR A 218 -0.82 14.64 -14.19
C TYR A 218 0.30 13.97 -14.99
N ASP A 219 0.97 14.81 -15.77
CA ASP A 219 1.95 14.35 -16.74
C ASP A 219 3.22 13.80 -16.10
N ASP A 220 3.56 14.09 -14.84
CA ASP A 220 4.84 13.71 -14.22
C ASP A 220 4.72 12.88 -12.93
N ILE A 221 5.66 11.96 -12.75
CA ILE A 221 5.90 11.32 -11.46
C ILE A 221 6.90 12.19 -10.66
N PRO A 222 6.53 12.69 -9.48
CA PRO A 222 7.46 13.49 -8.67
C PRO A 222 8.62 12.63 -8.15
N MET A 223 9.86 13.11 -8.31
CA MET A 223 11.07 12.55 -7.69
C MET A 223 11.30 11.05 -7.95
N VAL A 224 10.98 10.58 -9.17
CA VAL A 224 11.11 9.16 -9.59
C VAL A 224 12.42 8.57 -9.15
N ASP A 225 13.53 9.21 -9.54
CA ASP A 225 14.89 8.74 -9.31
C ASP A 225 15.12 8.42 -7.83
N TYR A 226 14.55 9.20 -6.91
CA TYR A 226 14.76 9.01 -5.48
C TYR A 226 13.86 7.91 -4.89
N LEU A 227 12.59 7.86 -5.29
CA LEU A 227 11.64 6.91 -4.73
C LEU A 227 11.86 5.51 -5.28
N PHE A 228 12.12 5.40 -6.58
CA PHE A 228 12.35 4.14 -7.26
C PHE A 228 13.70 3.53 -6.85
N THR A 229 14.72 4.33 -6.55
CA THR A 229 16.01 3.81 -6.08
C THR A 229 16.08 3.59 -4.57
N SER A 230 15.03 3.96 -3.81
CA SER A 230 15.07 3.88 -2.35
C SER A 230 15.00 2.43 -1.83
N PRO A 231 15.98 1.97 -1.03
CA PRO A 231 16.03 0.58 -0.55
C PRO A 231 14.81 0.14 0.26
N GLN A 232 14.13 1.07 0.94
CA GLN A 232 12.96 0.78 1.78
C GLN A 232 11.75 0.26 0.98
N PHE A 233 11.71 0.56 -0.33
CA PHE A 233 10.61 0.17 -1.21
C PHE A 233 10.92 -1.04 -2.07
N ARG A 234 12.05 -1.72 -1.82
CA ARG A 234 12.47 -2.90 -2.59
C ARG A 234 11.41 -4.00 -2.63
N HIS A 235 10.70 -4.22 -1.53
CA HIS A 235 9.65 -5.26 -1.44
C HIS A 235 8.23 -4.67 -1.58
N THR A 236 8.11 -3.43 -2.04
CA THR A 236 6.84 -2.74 -2.21
C THR A 236 6.29 -3.01 -3.60
N ASN A 237 5.00 -3.37 -3.68
CA ASN A 237 4.28 -3.43 -4.94
C ASN A 237 3.82 -2.02 -5.29
N TRP A 238 4.42 -1.41 -6.31
CA TRP A 238 3.99 -0.10 -6.81
C TRP A 238 2.83 -0.26 -7.77
N VAL A 239 1.84 0.62 -7.65
CA VAL A 239 0.77 0.77 -8.63
C VAL A 239 0.70 2.22 -9.02
N LEU A 240 0.73 2.46 -10.31
CA LEU A 240 0.93 3.74 -10.93
C LEU A 240 -0.19 3.94 -11.95
N SER A 241 -0.93 5.03 -11.89
CA SER A 241 -2.04 5.29 -12.80
C SER A 241 -1.99 6.72 -13.31
N ASN A 242 -2.39 6.91 -14.57
CA ASN A 242 -2.53 8.17 -15.29
C ASN A 242 -1.22 8.94 -15.54
N ILE A 243 -0.13 8.24 -15.87
CA ILE A 243 1.23 8.82 -15.96
C ILE A 243 1.68 9.07 -17.39
N ASN A 244 2.25 10.26 -17.68
CA ASN A 244 2.74 10.61 -19.03
C ASN A 244 4.25 10.90 -19.13
N TYR A 245 5.01 10.87 -18.04
CA TYR A 245 6.44 11.22 -17.98
C TYR A 245 7.14 10.48 -16.84
N GLY A 246 8.41 10.12 -17.02
CA GLY A 246 9.21 9.38 -16.04
C GLY A 246 8.99 7.86 -16.08
N LEU A 247 8.25 7.34 -17.06
CA LEU A 247 8.06 5.90 -17.27
C LEU A 247 9.34 5.22 -17.79
N GLU A 248 10.22 5.98 -18.44
CA GLU A 248 11.57 5.58 -18.83
C GLU A 248 12.46 5.16 -17.65
N GLU A 249 12.14 5.62 -16.44
CA GLU A 249 12.87 5.28 -15.21
C GLU A 249 12.34 4.01 -14.51
N VAL A 250 11.17 3.51 -14.91
CA VAL A 250 10.57 2.26 -14.37
C VAL A 250 11.54 1.08 -14.37
N PRO A 251 12.31 0.81 -15.45
CA PRO A 251 13.27 -0.30 -15.46
C PRO A 251 14.32 -0.23 -14.34
N PHE A 252 14.64 0.98 -13.86
CA PHE A 252 15.64 1.21 -12.83
C PHE A 252 15.08 1.13 -11.40
N ALA A 253 13.77 0.99 -11.23
CA ALA A 253 13.14 0.91 -9.93
C ALA A 253 13.55 -0.34 -9.15
N THR A 254 13.86 -0.15 -7.87
CA THR A 254 14.36 -1.21 -6.97
C THR A 254 13.28 -2.16 -6.49
N SER A 255 12.00 -1.87 -6.76
CA SER A 255 10.87 -2.70 -6.36
C SER A 255 10.87 -4.05 -7.07
N GLU A 256 10.40 -5.08 -6.38
CA GLU A 256 10.18 -6.42 -6.95
C GLU A 256 9.05 -6.42 -7.98
N LYS A 257 8.04 -5.57 -7.79
CA LYS A 257 6.88 -5.49 -8.66
C LYS A 257 6.36 -4.07 -8.81
N LEU A 258 5.99 -3.71 -10.02
CA LEU A 258 5.30 -2.45 -10.30
C LEU A 258 4.31 -2.65 -11.44
N THR A 259 3.17 -2.02 -11.26
CA THR A 259 2.08 -2.01 -12.22
C THR A 259 1.81 -0.58 -12.66
N VAL A 260 1.73 -0.34 -13.96
CA VAL A 260 1.25 0.90 -14.55
C VAL A 260 -0.09 0.60 -15.22
N ASP A 261 -1.17 1.16 -14.71
CA ASP A 261 -2.54 0.84 -15.19
C ASP A 261 -2.97 1.71 -16.38
N THR A 262 -2.47 2.94 -16.46
CA THR A 262 -2.80 3.90 -17.53
C THR A 262 -1.68 4.94 -17.68
N GLY A 263 -1.46 5.42 -18.89
CA GLY A 263 -0.43 6.42 -19.16
C GLY A 263 -0.11 6.61 -20.64
N SER A 264 0.88 7.46 -20.94
CA SER A 264 1.41 7.62 -22.30
C SER A 264 2.93 7.69 -22.33
N LEU A 265 3.56 6.91 -23.20
CA LEU A 265 5.01 6.91 -23.46
C LEU A 265 5.30 6.23 -24.80
N PRO A 266 6.30 6.68 -25.59
CA PRO A 266 6.73 5.93 -26.76
C PRO A 266 7.30 4.56 -26.34
N LEU A 267 6.69 3.48 -26.83
CA LEU A 267 7.06 2.10 -26.56
C LEU A 267 8.54 1.82 -26.87
N ILE A 268 9.07 2.40 -27.94
CA ILE A 268 10.47 2.20 -28.33
C ILE A 268 11.43 2.77 -27.28
N ASP A 269 11.14 3.95 -26.74
CA ASP A 269 11.94 4.59 -25.68
C ASP A 269 11.90 3.75 -24.40
N LEU A 270 10.73 3.17 -24.09
CA LEU A 270 10.58 2.27 -22.95
C LEU A 270 11.37 0.97 -23.12
N VAL A 271 11.27 0.33 -24.29
CA VAL A 271 12.03 -0.89 -24.62
C VAL A 271 13.53 -0.60 -24.57
N GLU A 272 13.98 0.50 -25.16
CA GLU A 272 15.38 0.93 -25.09
C GLU A 272 15.85 1.07 -23.64
N SER A 273 15.03 1.67 -22.77
CA SER A 273 15.32 1.82 -21.35
C SER A 273 15.43 0.47 -20.64
N PHE A 274 14.54 -0.48 -20.92
CA PHE A 274 14.64 -1.85 -20.40
C PHE A 274 15.89 -2.59 -20.89
N MET A 275 16.30 -2.37 -22.13
CA MET A 275 17.52 -2.99 -22.67
C MET A 275 18.80 -2.42 -22.04
N ARG A 276 18.76 -1.19 -21.52
CA ARG A 276 19.88 -0.53 -20.83
C ARG A 276 19.90 -0.83 -19.32
N ALA A 277 18.76 -1.17 -18.74
CA ALA A 277 18.62 -1.39 -17.31
C ALA A 277 19.36 -2.66 -16.84
N PRO A 278 19.83 -2.69 -15.58
CA PRO A 278 20.44 -3.89 -15.05
C PRO A 278 19.39 -4.99 -14.88
N VAL A 279 19.78 -6.23 -15.22
CA VAL A 279 18.85 -7.36 -15.21
C VAL A 279 18.61 -7.83 -13.78
N HIS A 280 17.35 -7.84 -13.36
CA HIS A 280 16.94 -8.23 -12.02
C HIS A 280 15.68 -9.10 -12.08
N LYS A 281 15.50 -9.99 -11.09
CA LYS A 281 14.25 -10.75 -10.90
C LYS A 281 13.15 -9.79 -10.44
N ARG A 282 12.44 -9.18 -11.39
CA ARG A 282 11.39 -8.19 -11.15
C ARG A 282 10.22 -8.44 -12.10
N GLU A 283 9.02 -8.08 -11.66
CA GLU A 283 7.80 -8.17 -12.45
C GLU A 283 7.29 -6.77 -12.79
N TRP A 284 7.30 -6.43 -14.08
CA TRP A 284 6.74 -5.17 -14.57
C TRP A 284 5.47 -5.48 -15.37
N THR A 285 4.38 -4.81 -15.02
CA THR A 285 3.09 -4.92 -15.73
C THR A 285 2.66 -3.53 -16.13
N LEU A 286 2.67 -3.23 -17.43
CA LEU A 286 2.21 -1.96 -17.95
C LEU A 286 1.03 -2.22 -18.87
N GLU A 287 -0.15 -1.78 -18.47
CA GLU A 287 -1.41 -2.04 -19.14
C GLU A 287 -2.01 -0.73 -19.65
N GLU A 288 -2.75 -0.82 -20.75
CA GLU A 288 -3.53 0.27 -21.35
C GLU A 288 -2.71 1.56 -21.58
N LEU A 289 -1.42 1.42 -21.93
CA LEU A 289 -0.56 2.57 -22.26
C LEU A 289 -0.79 3.03 -23.68
N ASP A 290 -0.79 4.34 -23.90
CA ASP A 290 -0.81 4.95 -25.24
C ASP A 290 0.61 5.29 -25.70
N ASN A 291 0.93 4.96 -26.95
CA ASN A 291 2.20 5.27 -27.60
C ASN A 291 2.31 6.75 -28.03
N ASN A 292 1.30 7.57 -27.70
CA ASN A 292 1.15 8.95 -28.17
C ASN A 292 1.50 9.97 -27.07
N VAL A 293 2.60 10.71 -27.22
CA VAL A 293 2.91 11.87 -26.35
C VAL A 293 2.52 13.21 -26.98
N ARG A 294 2.54 13.34 -28.33
CA ARG A 294 2.20 14.58 -29.07
C ARG A 294 1.68 14.33 -30.49
N GLY A 295 0.89 13.29 -30.68
CA GLY A 295 0.33 12.90 -31.97
C GLY A 295 0.30 11.39 -32.17
N TYR A 296 -0.47 10.96 -33.16
CA TYR A 296 -0.64 9.54 -33.48
C TYR A 296 0.68 8.93 -33.97
N LYS A 297 1.31 8.11 -33.11
CA LYS A 297 2.47 7.29 -33.45
C LYS A 297 2.03 5.83 -33.33
N PRO A 298 1.74 5.14 -34.43
CA PRO A 298 1.60 3.69 -34.36
C PRO A 298 2.96 3.05 -34.11
N TRP A 299 2.94 1.81 -33.62
CA TRP A 299 4.15 1.01 -33.43
C TRP A 299 3.96 -0.38 -34.02
N SER A 300 5.04 -1.04 -34.41
CA SER A 300 5.05 -2.39 -34.94
C SER A 300 5.92 -3.35 -34.14
N PHE A 301 5.55 -4.64 -34.12
CA PHE A 301 6.40 -5.67 -33.51
C PHE A 301 7.79 -5.72 -34.14
N LYS A 302 7.92 -5.33 -35.42
CA LYS A 302 9.20 -5.30 -36.13
C LYS A 302 10.09 -4.19 -35.59
N GLU A 303 9.56 -2.99 -35.34
CA GLU A 303 10.34 -1.90 -34.74
C GLU A 303 10.84 -2.26 -33.35
N VAL A 304 10.02 -2.90 -32.53
CA VAL A 304 10.42 -3.39 -31.19
C VAL A 304 11.52 -4.45 -31.31
N GLU A 305 11.36 -5.40 -32.22
CA GLU A 305 12.37 -6.43 -32.45
C GLU A 305 13.70 -5.84 -32.97
N ASP A 306 13.64 -4.87 -33.88
CA ASP A 306 14.83 -4.16 -34.36
C ASP A 306 15.52 -3.40 -33.22
N GLU A 307 14.78 -2.82 -32.26
CA GLU A 307 15.34 -2.17 -31.08
C GLU A 307 16.02 -3.16 -30.13
N ILE A 308 15.39 -4.30 -29.84
CA ILE A 308 16.01 -5.39 -29.08
C ILE A 308 17.32 -5.83 -29.77
N ARG A 309 17.30 -5.98 -31.10
CA ARG A 309 18.49 -6.39 -31.86
C ARG A 309 19.62 -5.37 -31.76
N LYS A 310 19.34 -4.06 -31.77
CA LYS A 310 20.35 -3.00 -31.64
C LYS A 310 21.11 -3.06 -30.32
N SER A 311 20.47 -3.53 -29.25
CA SER A 311 21.13 -3.67 -27.94
C SER A 311 22.26 -4.72 -27.93
N GLY A 312 22.34 -5.58 -28.96
CA GLY A 312 23.37 -6.61 -29.08
C GLY A 312 23.15 -7.84 -28.20
N VAL A 313 22.02 -7.93 -27.49
CA VAL A 313 21.66 -9.11 -26.70
C VAL A 313 21.27 -10.28 -27.59
N HIS A 314 21.51 -11.50 -27.11
CA HIS A 314 20.92 -12.68 -27.71
C HIS A 314 19.44 -12.77 -27.29
N TYR A 315 18.54 -12.94 -28.27
CA TYR A 315 17.11 -13.10 -28.01
C TYR A 315 16.47 -14.13 -28.95
N GLU A 316 15.35 -14.69 -28.51
CA GLU A 316 14.48 -15.57 -29.29
C GLU A 316 13.02 -15.10 -29.23
N CYS A 317 12.30 -15.17 -30.35
CA CYS A 317 10.85 -14.99 -30.35
C CYS A 317 10.19 -16.34 -30.04
N VAL A 318 9.59 -16.47 -28.85
CA VAL A 318 9.18 -17.77 -28.30
C VAL A 318 7.70 -18.06 -28.51
N GLU A 319 6.87 -17.01 -28.55
CA GLU A 319 5.43 -17.18 -28.65
C GLU A 319 4.79 -16.02 -29.40
N THR A 320 3.84 -16.31 -30.29
CA THR A 320 2.92 -15.34 -30.87
C THR A 320 1.50 -15.87 -30.68
N THR A 321 0.66 -15.15 -29.95
CA THR A 321 -0.71 -15.57 -29.66
C THR A 321 -1.73 -14.59 -30.22
N TYR A 322 -2.88 -15.16 -30.61
CA TYR A 322 -4.04 -14.43 -31.12
C TYR A 322 -5.23 -14.81 -30.24
N ARG A 323 -5.82 -13.83 -29.56
CA ARG A 323 -6.96 -14.06 -28.66
C ARG A 323 -8.13 -13.18 -29.04
N SER A 324 -9.31 -13.77 -29.20
CA SER A 324 -10.55 -13.00 -29.38
C SER A 324 -10.92 -12.32 -28.06
N VAL A 325 -11.10 -10.99 -28.08
CA VAL A 325 -11.56 -10.20 -26.95
C VAL A 325 -13.03 -9.85 -27.15
N SER A 326 -13.91 -10.36 -26.29
CA SER A 326 -15.33 -9.96 -26.25
C SER A 326 -15.53 -8.94 -25.12
N ARG A 327 -15.83 -7.68 -25.45
CA ARG A 327 -16.35 -6.73 -24.46
C ARG A 327 -17.88 -6.85 -24.38
N ASN A 328 -18.39 -7.17 -23.19
CA ASN A 328 -19.81 -7.07 -22.88
C ASN A 328 -20.21 -5.59 -22.74
N SER A 329 -20.70 -4.98 -23.82
CA SER A 329 -21.82 -4.01 -23.83
C SER A 329 -21.95 -3.22 -25.14
N GLU A 330 -20.93 -3.20 -26.02
CA GLU A 330 -20.98 -2.44 -27.29
C GLU A 330 -20.26 -3.18 -28.43
N GLY A 331 -20.92 -4.22 -28.97
CA GLY A 331 -20.94 -4.59 -30.40
C GLY A 331 -19.66 -4.81 -31.23
N SER A 332 -18.44 -4.66 -30.72
CA SER A 332 -17.22 -4.92 -31.51
C SER A 332 -16.39 -6.08 -30.93
N SER A 333 -16.13 -7.08 -31.77
CA SER A 333 -15.18 -8.15 -31.50
C SER A 333 -13.78 -7.68 -31.88
N GLY A 334 -12.87 -7.55 -30.91
CA GLY A 334 -11.46 -7.25 -31.16
C GLY A 334 -10.61 -8.51 -31.12
N ILE A 335 -9.42 -8.46 -31.73
CA ILE A 335 -8.38 -9.48 -31.58
C ILE A 335 -7.24 -8.84 -30.78
N GLU A 336 -6.83 -9.48 -29.69
CA GLU A 336 -5.57 -9.20 -29.02
C GLU A 336 -4.47 -10.03 -29.70
N VAL A 337 -3.44 -9.34 -30.17
CA VAL A 337 -2.23 -9.98 -30.71
C VAL A 337 -1.12 -9.76 -29.70
N SER A 338 -0.43 -10.83 -29.28
CA SER A 338 0.73 -10.70 -28.40
C SER A 338 1.94 -11.47 -28.92
N LYS A 339 3.13 -10.91 -28.69
CA LYS A 339 4.41 -11.57 -28.95
C LYS A 339 5.25 -11.58 -27.69
N THR A 340 5.97 -12.68 -27.48
CA THR A 340 6.91 -12.84 -26.37
C THR A 340 8.32 -13.01 -26.90
N PHE A 341 9.21 -12.10 -26.52
CA PHE A 341 10.65 -12.16 -26.78
C PHE A 341 11.35 -12.62 -25.50
N ARG A 342 12.14 -13.69 -25.60
CA ARG A 342 12.98 -14.17 -24.52
C ARG A 342 14.39 -13.60 -24.70
N ILE A 343 14.88 -12.91 -23.69
CA ILE A 343 16.18 -12.27 -23.68
C ILE A 343 17.14 -13.09 -22.83
N PHE A 344 18.32 -13.37 -23.38
CA PHE A 344 19.38 -14.10 -22.70
C PHE A 344 20.47 -13.13 -22.26
N SER A 345 20.50 -12.82 -20.97
CA SER A 345 21.62 -12.11 -20.36
C SER A 345 22.56 -13.09 -19.65
N PRO A 346 23.84 -12.71 -19.39
CA PRO A 346 24.79 -13.59 -18.72
C PRO A 346 24.33 -14.08 -17.33
N GLU A 347 23.54 -13.26 -16.64
CA GLU A 347 23.14 -13.50 -15.25
C GLU A 347 21.72 -14.07 -15.12
N LEU A 348 20.85 -13.79 -16.10
CA LEU A 348 19.43 -14.15 -16.04
C LEU A 348 18.79 -14.24 -17.44
N THR A 349 17.87 -15.18 -17.62
CA THR A 349 16.94 -15.18 -18.76
C THR A 349 15.62 -14.57 -18.31
N TRP A 350 15.08 -13.65 -19.12
CA TRP A 350 13.85 -12.92 -18.83
C TRP A 350 13.04 -12.73 -20.12
N ASN A 351 11.77 -12.35 -19.98
CA ASN A 351 10.85 -12.24 -21.11
C ASN A 351 10.28 -10.83 -21.23
N ILE A 352 10.14 -10.37 -22.46
CA ILE A 352 9.33 -9.22 -22.85
C ILE A 352 8.10 -9.74 -23.57
N LYS A 353 6.93 -9.65 -22.96
CA LYS A 353 5.67 -9.93 -23.63
C LYS A 353 4.96 -8.62 -23.92
N LEU A 354 4.69 -8.40 -25.20
CA LEU A 354 4.04 -7.20 -25.70
C LEU A 354 2.71 -7.59 -26.35
N SER A 355 1.62 -6.92 -26.00
CA SER A 355 0.31 -7.14 -26.62
C SER A 355 -0.33 -5.85 -27.14
N ARG A 356 -1.09 -6.01 -28.22
CA ARG A 356 -1.94 -4.97 -28.81
C ARG A 356 -3.38 -5.18 -28.36
N PRO A 357 -3.92 -4.31 -27.50
CA PRO A 357 -5.33 -4.41 -27.14
C PRO A 357 -6.23 -3.99 -28.33
N ASN A 358 -7.29 -4.76 -28.59
CA ASN A 358 -8.40 -4.42 -29.49
C ASN A 358 -8.02 -4.06 -30.96
N VAL A 359 -7.31 -4.94 -31.66
CA VAL A 359 -7.10 -4.78 -33.11
C VAL A 359 -8.38 -5.17 -33.87
N ARG A 360 -8.82 -4.33 -34.83
CA ARG A 360 -10.07 -4.53 -35.60
C ARG A 360 -9.95 -5.56 -36.74
N THR A 361 -8.73 -5.79 -37.23
CA THR A 361 -8.40 -6.66 -38.39
C THR A 361 -6.98 -7.20 -38.21
N LEU A 362 -6.70 -8.41 -38.70
CA LEU A 362 -5.33 -8.97 -38.67
C LEU A 362 -4.36 -8.23 -39.62
N ASP A 363 -4.92 -7.54 -40.62
CA ASP A 363 -4.17 -6.93 -41.73
C ASP A 363 -3.84 -5.44 -41.53
N ASP A 364 -4.53 -4.72 -40.63
CA ASP A 364 -4.18 -3.32 -40.31
C ASP A 364 -3.12 -3.29 -39.20
N ILE A 365 -1.91 -3.71 -39.56
CA ILE A 365 -0.72 -3.76 -38.70
C ILE A 365 -0.35 -2.37 -38.15
N GLU A 366 -0.89 -1.30 -38.74
CA GLU A 366 -0.44 0.08 -38.57
C GLU A 366 -1.34 0.96 -37.68
N GLU A 367 -2.48 0.47 -37.15
CA GLU A 367 -3.44 1.35 -36.44
C GLU A 367 -3.58 1.16 -34.91
N CYS A 368 -2.61 0.54 -34.23
CA CYS A 368 -2.67 0.41 -32.77
C CYS A 368 -1.72 1.41 -32.10
N SER A 369 -2.27 2.44 -31.45
CA SER A 369 -1.49 3.33 -30.60
C SER A 369 -1.36 2.80 -29.17
N GLY A 370 -2.29 1.96 -28.70
CA GLY A 370 -2.21 1.33 -27.39
C GLY A 370 -1.27 0.12 -27.32
N PHE A 371 -0.74 -0.18 -26.14
CA PHE A 371 0.01 -1.42 -25.88
C PHE A 371 -0.06 -1.85 -24.42
N ASN A 372 0.12 -3.16 -24.20
CA ASN A 372 0.44 -3.73 -22.90
C ASN A 372 1.83 -4.35 -22.94
N LEU A 373 2.65 -4.10 -21.92
CA LEU A 373 4.01 -4.61 -21.78
C LEU A 373 4.15 -5.37 -20.45
N TYR A 374 4.62 -6.60 -20.54
CA TYR A 374 4.88 -7.45 -19.38
C TYR A 374 6.34 -7.91 -19.40
N ILE A 375 7.01 -7.77 -18.26
CA ILE A 375 8.41 -8.20 -18.06
C ILE A 375 8.46 -9.16 -16.88
N PHE A 376 9.01 -10.37 -17.08
CA PHE A 376 9.04 -11.43 -16.06
C PHE A 376 10.10 -12.52 -16.31
#